data_AF-A0A6S7JX84-F1
#
_entry.id   AF-A0A6S7JX84-F1
#
_cell.length_a   1.000
_cell.length_b   1.000
_cell.length_c   1.000
_cell.angle_alpha   90.00
_cell.angle_beta   90.00
_cell.angle_gamma   90.00
#
_symmetry.space_group_name_H-M   'P 1'
#
loop_
_entity.id
_entity.type
_entity.pdbx_description
1 polymer ?
#
loop_
_entity_poly.entity_id
_entity_poly.type
_entity_poly.pdbx_seq_one_letter_code
_entity_poly.pdbx_strand_id
1 'polypeptide(L)'
;MKVDVSDDELRACHKVIIPDCDLFEFCQSYREAVATPSIQDEGPRSVLKQIVGMEEMRTLAIALARVIEAKPHSADVERLISKYNILKSPARSRLNTDTLHYYIFIGFNLPPLASYDARPAVRILFNR
;
A
#
# COMPACT_ATOMS: atom_id res chain seq x y z
N MET A 1 -8.61 -24.34 14.88
CA MET A 1 -7.88 -25.35 14.06
C MET A 1 -6.55 -24.71 13.70
N LYS A 2 -5.42 -25.17 14.26
CA LYS A 2 -4.10 -24.62 13.88
C LYS A 2 -3.86 -25.01 12.42
N VAL A 3 -3.85 -24.03 11.53
CA VAL A 3 -3.43 -24.25 10.14
C VAL A 3 -1.92 -24.29 10.20
N ASP A 4 -1.35 -25.49 10.08
CA ASP A 4 0.09 -25.67 9.94
C ASP A 4 0.42 -25.35 8.47
N VAL A 5 1.08 -24.21 8.25
CA VAL A 5 1.43 -23.73 6.90
C VAL A 5 2.75 -24.39 6.50
N SER A 6 2.74 -25.09 5.37
CA SER A 6 3.90 -25.80 4.85
C SER A 6 4.99 -24.85 4.32
N ASP A 7 6.23 -25.35 4.25
CA ASP A 7 7.36 -24.59 3.71
C ASP A 7 7.16 -24.21 2.23
N ASP A 8 6.45 -25.04 1.47
CA ASP A 8 6.15 -24.74 0.07
C ASP A 8 5.12 -23.62 -0.07
N GLU A 9 4.14 -23.54 0.84
CA GLU A 9 3.20 -22.41 0.90
C GLU A 9 3.90 -21.11 1.29
N LEU A 10 4.82 -21.15 2.27
CA LEU A 10 5.61 -19.98 2.65
C LEU A 10 6.51 -19.52 1.51
N ARG A 11 7.14 -20.44 0.77
CA ARG A 11 7.92 -20.12 -0.44
C ARG A 11 7.08 -19.50 -1.53
N ALA A 12 5.88 -20.03 -1.79
CA ALA A 12 4.97 -19.47 -2.77
C ALA A 12 4.54 -18.05 -2.40
N CYS A 13 4.21 -17.84 -1.12
CA CYS A 13 3.86 -16.54 -0.56
C CYS A 13 5.02 -15.53 -0.70
N HIS A 14 6.23 -15.91 -0.28
CA HIS A 14 7.44 -15.10 -0.38
C HIS A 14 7.68 -14.61 -1.81
N LYS A 15 7.63 -15.52 -2.80
CA LYS A 15 7.85 -15.22 -4.23
C LYS A 15 6.92 -14.14 -4.77
N VAL A 16 5.70 -14.02 -4.22
CA VAL A 16 4.69 -13.07 -4.70
C VAL A 16 4.76 -11.76 -3.92
N ILE A 17 4.89 -11.82 -2.59
CA ILE A 17 4.67 -10.66 -1.73
C ILE A 17 5.98 -9.91 -1.43
N ILE A 18 7.06 -10.63 -1.15
CA ILE A 18 8.36 -10.07 -0.71
C ILE A 18 9.57 -10.76 -1.37
N PRO A 19 9.62 -10.89 -2.70
CA PRO A 19 10.71 -11.58 -3.39
C PRO A 19 12.08 -10.91 -3.21
N ASP A 20 12.08 -9.66 -2.76
CA ASP A 20 13.24 -8.81 -2.48
C ASP A 20 13.81 -8.96 -1.06
N CYS A 21 13.16 -9.74 -0.18
CA CYS A 21 13.63 -10.03 1.17
C CYS A 21 14.22 -11.45 1.26
N ASP A 22 15.00 -11.73 2.30
CA ASP A 22 15.52 -13.08 2.53
C ASP A 22 14.40 -14.08 2.88
N LEU A 23 14.42 -15.25 2.23
CA LEU A 23 13.40 -16.28 2.41
C LEU A 23 13.50 -16.94 3.79
N PHE A 24 14.72 -17.16 4.29
CA PHE A 24 14.94 -17.81 5.57
C PHE A 24 14.46 -16.92 6.72
N GLU A 25 14.82 -15.63 6.70
CA GLU A 25 14.34 -14.62 7.65
C GLU A 25 12.80 -14.51 7.63
N PHE A 26 12.19 -14.52 6.45
CA PHE A 26 10.73 -14.53 6.34
C PHE A 26 10.09 -15.78 6.97
N CYS A 27 10.58 -16.97 6.64
CA CYS A 27 10.05 -18.21 7.20
C CYS A 27 10.23 -18.26 8.72
N GLN A 28 11.37 -17.81 9.23
CA GLN A 28 11.66 -17.76 10.66
C GLN A 28 10.70 -16.78 11.37
N SER A 29 10.63 -15.53 10.90
CA SER A 29 9.75 -14.51 11.49
C SER A 29 8.27 -14.92 11.47
N TYR A 30 7.81 -15.57 10.40
CA TYR A 30 6.46 -16.14 10.34
C TYR A 30 6.23 -17.19 11.44
N ARG A 31 7.14 -18.16 11.58
CA ARG A 31 7.01 -19.23 12.58
C ARG A 31 7.06 -18.70 14.01
N GLU A 32 7.93 -17.72 14.27
CA GLU A 32 8.01 -17.05 15.57
C GLU A 32 6.71 -16.29 15.89
N ALA A 33 6.15 -15.57 14.92
CA ALA A 33 4.87 -14.88 15.09
C ALA A 33 3.72 -15.85 15.35
N VAL A 34 3.67 -16.97 14.63
CA VAL A 34 2.67 -18.04 14.86
C VAL A 34 2.87 -18.71 16.22
N ALA A 35 4.09 -18.83 16.72
CA ALA A 35 4.36 -19.37 18.05
C ALA A 35 4.03 -18.38 19.18
N THR A 36 3.87 -17.09 18.88
CA THR A 36 3.67 -16.03 19.87
C THR A 36 2.18 -15.87 20.23
N PRO A 37 1.77 -16.13 21.49
CA PRO A 37 0.36 -16.11 21.87
C PRO A 37 -0.32 -14.73 21.76
N SER A 38 0.43 -13.64 21.91
CA SER A 38 -0.11 -12.26 21.80
C SER A 38 -0.39 -11.83 20.36
N ILE A 39 0.14 -12.56 19.39
CA ILE A 39 -0.06 -12.34 17.96
C ILE A 39 -1.16 -13.28 17.43
N GLN A 40 -1.31 -14.45 18.05
CA GLN A 40 -2.41 -15.36 17.76
C GLN A 40 -3.76 -14.65 18.00
N ASP A 41 -4.68 -14.84 17.06
CA ASP A 41 -6.05 -14.30 17.05
C ASP A 41 -6.21 -12.80 16.75
N GLU A 42 -5.13 -12.08 16.44
CA GLU A 42 -5.21 -10.68 16.00
C GLU A 42 -5.35 -10.51 14.48
N GLY A 43 -6.05 -9.44 14.09
CA GLY A 43 -6.16 -9.05 12.67
C GLY A 43 -4.83 -8.52 12.11
N PRO A 44 -4.60 -8.61 10.78
CA PRO A 44 -3.31 -8.26 10.15
C PRO A 44 -2.76 -6.88 10.50
N ARG A 45 -3.64 -5.87 10.61
CA ARG A 45 -3.25 -4.49 10.97
C ARG A 45 -2.79 -4.36 12.42
N SER A 46 -3.36 -5.13 13.33
CA SER A 46 -2.98 -5.09 14.74
C SER A 46 -1.66 -5.81 14.94
N VAL A 47 -1.50 -6.98 14.30
CA VAL A 47 -0.21 -7.70 14.24
C VAL A 47 0.90 -6.80 13.69
N LEU A 48 0.67 -6.12 12.56
CA LEU A 48 1.66 -5.21 11.99
C LEU A 48 2.09 -4.12 12.98
N LYS A 49 1.15 -3.51 13.71
CA LYS A 49 1.47 -2.48 14.71
C LYS A 49 2.35 -3.00 15.85
N GLN A 50 2.17 -4.25 16.24
CA GLN A 50 3.01 -4.87 17.28
C GLN A 50 4.43 -5.12 16.78
N ILE A 51 4.56 -5.64 15.56
CA ILE A 51 5.85 -6.17 15.06
C ILE A 51 6.68 -5.16 14.25
N VAL A 52 6.11 -4.01 13.84
CA VAL A 52 6.78 -3.05 12.94
C VAL A 52 8.08 -2.46 13.50
N GLY A 53 8.25 -2.47 14.82
CA GLY A 53 9.46 -2.00 15.49
C GLY A 53 10.44 -3.10 15.91
N MET A 54 10.13 -4.37 15.61
CA MET A 54 10.94 -5.53 16.00
C MET A 54 11.81 -5.95 14.81
N GLU A 55 13.13 -5.82 14.94
CA GLU A 55 14.05 -6.11 13.83
C GLU A 55 13.99 -7.59 13.43
N GLU A 56 13.77 -8.47 14.40
CA GLU A 56 13.64 -9.93 14.21
C GLU A 56 12.40 -10.30 13.37
N MET A 57 11.38 -9.44 13.34
CA MET A 57 10.14 -9.66 12.60
C MET A 57 9.99 -8.75 11.37
N ARG A 58 11.08 -8.08 10.96
CA ARG A 58 11.06 -7.08 9.90
C ARG A 58 10.50 -7.62 8.58
N THR A 59 10.92 -8.79 8.14
CA THR A 59 10.45 -9.41 6.88
C THR A 59 8.96 -9.70 6.91
N LEU A 60 8.42 -10.17 8.05
CA LEU A 60 7.00 -10.39 8.24
C LEU A 60 6.22 -9.06 8.29
N ALA A 61 6.76 -8.04 8.95
CA ALA A 61 6.18 -6.71 8.99
C ALA A 61 6.05 -6.11 7.58
N ILE A 62 7.08 -6.24 6.74
CA ILE A 62 7.06 -5.81 5.34
C ILE A 62 5.99 -6.59 4.57
N ALA A 63 5.93 -7.91 4.72
CA ALA A 63 4.94 -8.74 4.05
C ALA A 63 3.51 -8.34 4.42
N LEU A 64 3.21 -8.18 5.72
CA LEU A 64 1.91 -7.73 6.19
C LEU A 64 1.57 -6.33 5.69
N ALA A 65 2.51 -5.39 5.71
CA ALA A 65 2.30 -4.04 5.19
C ALA A 65 1.93 -4.07 3.69
N ARG A 66 2.60 -4.90 2.89
CA ARG A 66 2.28 -5.07 1.46
C ARG A 66 0.90 -5.69 1.25
N VAL A 67 0.55 -6.72 2.01
CA VAL A 67 -0.79 -7.34 1.96
C VAL A 67 -1.88 -6.35 2.35
N ILE A 68 -1.65 -5.52 3.37
CA ILE A 68 -2.61 -4.52 3.84
C ILE A 68 -2.76 -3.37 2.85
N GLU A 69 -1.68 -2.97 2.19
CA GLU A 69 -1.68 -1.90 1.19
C GLU A 69 -2.15 -2.37 -0.19
N ALA A 70 -2.10 -3.68 -0.46
CA ALA A 70 -2.68 -4.28 -1.65
C ALA A 70 -4.20 -4.05 -1.66
N LYS A 71 -4.61 -3.00 -2.36
CA LYS A 71 -6.02 -2.68 -2.57
C LYS A 71 -6.61 -3.68 -3.57
N PRO A 72 -7.81 -4.22 -3.32
CA PRO A 72 -8.48 -5.05 -4.31
C PRO A 72 -8.73 -4.23 -5.58
N HIS A 73 -8.36 -4.79 -6.73
CA HIS A 73 -8.40 -4.12 -8.03
C HIS A 73 -9.76 -3.47 -8.34
N SER A 74 -10.87 -4.08 -7.90
CA SER A 74 -12.22 -3.52 -8.09
C SER A 74 -12.43 -2.19 -7.36
N ALA A 75 -11.91 -2.03 -6.15
CA ALA A 75 -12.04 -0.80 -5.37
C ALA A 75 -11.24 0.36 -5.99
N ASP A 76 -10.10 0.06 -6.62
CA ASP A 76 -9.32 1.08 -7.34
C ASP A 76 -10.04 1.54 -8.61
N VAL A 77 -10.64 0.62 -9.37
CA VAL A 77 -11.48 0.94 -10.54
C VAL A 77 -12.68 1.81 -10.13
N GLU A 78 -13.41 1.43 -9.09
CA GLU A 78 -14.56 2.20 -8.60
C GLU A 78 -14.18 3.60 -8.11
N ARG A 79 -13.06 3.72 -7.38
CA ARG A 79 -12.56 5.00 -6.91
C ARG A 79 -12.16 5.87 -8.10
N LEU A 80 -11.53 5.30 -9.12
CA LEU A 80 -11.12 5.98 -10.35
C LEU A 80 -12.34 6.50 -11.15
N ILE A 81 -13.37 5.66 -11.29
CA ILE A 81 -14.65 6.02 -11.91
C ILE A 81 -15.33 7.16 -11.14
N SER A 82 -15.38 7.07 -9.80
CA SER A 82 -15.96 8.11 -8.95
C SER A 82 -15.26 9.46 -9.12
N LYS A 83 -13.92 9.47 -9.11
CA LYS A 83 -13.11 10.68 -9.34
C LYS A 83 -13.25 11.22 -10.76
N TYR A 84 -13.30 10.35 -11.76
CA TYR A 84 -13.59 10.73 -13.15
C TYR A 84 -14.95 11.42 -13.27
N ASN A 85 -15.98 10.88 -12.63
CA ASN A 85 -17.34 11.45 -12.65
C ASN A 85 -17.40 12.84 -12.01
N ILE A 86 -16.65 13.10 -10.93
CA ILE A 86 -16.52 14.45 -10.34
C ILE A 86 -15.92 15.44 -11.33
N LEU A 87 -14.91 15.01 -12.11
CA LEU A 87 -14.23 15.84 -13.10
C LEU A 87 -15.08 16.09 -14.36
N LYS A 88 -16.03 15.20 -14.67
CA LYS A 88 -16.96 15.37 -15.80
C LYS A 88 -18.12 16.33 -15.50
N SER A 89 -18.20 16.89 -14.29
CA SER A 89 -19.21 17.90 -13.94
C SER A 89 -19.12 19.12 -14.90
N PRO A 90 -20.26 19.81 -15.18
CA PRO A 90 -20.33 20.87 -16.20
C PRO A 90 -19.31 22.02 -16.05
N ALA A 91 -18.78 22.22 -14.84
CA ALA A 91 -17.76 23.23 -14.55
C ALA A 91 -16.32 22.82 -14.96
N ARG A 92 -16.06 21.53 -15.23
CA ARG A 92 -14.72 20.96 -15.48
C ARG A 92 -14.61 20.15 -16.78
N SER A 93 -15.70 20.05 -17.55
CA SER A 93 -15.81 19.29 -18.82
C SER A 93 -14.95 19.80 -19.99
N ARG A 94 -14.13 20.84 -19.77
CA ARG A 94 -13.21 21.40 -20.78
C ARG A 94 -11.80 20.80 -20.76
N LEU A 95 -11.50 19.92 -19.81
CA LEU A 95 -10.20 19.25 -19.76
C LEU A 95 -10.09 18.23 -20.91
N ASN A 96 -8.96 18.25 -21.62
CA ASN A 96 -8.66 17.19 -22.58
C ASN A 96 -8.39 15.86 -21.86
N THR A 97 -8.55 14.76 -22.57
CA THR A 97 -8.45 13.41 -22.02
C THR A 97 -7.11 13.15 -21.33
N ASP A 98 -6.01 13.62 -21.93
CA ASP A 98 -4.67 13.42 -21.41
C ASP A 98 -4.46 14.14 -20.06
N THR A 99 -4.92 15.38 -19.94
CA THR A 99 -4.86 16.15 -18.69
C THR A 99 -5.70 15.48 -17.60
N LEU A 100 -6.85 14.92 -17.97
CA LEU A 100 -7.72 14.22 -17.05
C LEU A 100 -7.07 12.91 -16.55
N HIS A 101 -6.43 12.16 -17.44
CA HIS A 101 -5.65 10.97 -17.08
C HIS A 101 -4.46 11.30 -16.18
N TYR A 102 -3.66 12.33 -16.51
CA TYR A 102 -2.54 12.75 -15.66
C TYR A 102 -3.00 13.23 -14.29
N TYR A 103 -4.10 13.99 -14.23
CA TYR A 103 -4.68 14.44 -12.96
C TYR A 103 -5.11 13.26 -12.08
N ILE A 104 -5.79 12.26 -12.67
CA ILE A 104 -6.18 11.05 -11.94
C ILE A 104 -4.93 10.27 -11.50
N PHE A 105 -3.94 10.10 -12.38
CA PHE A 105 -2.71 9.38 -12.06
C PHE A 105 -1.97 10.02 -10.87
N ILE A 106 -1.76 11.34 -10.90
CA ILE A 106 -1.11 12.08 -9.80
C ILE A 106 -1.95 11.99 -8.53
N GLY A 107 -3.27 12.20 -8.63
CA GLY A 107 -4.18 12.18 -7.50
C GLY A 107 -4.24 10.86 -6.75
N PHE A 108 -4.02 9.74 -7.44
CA PHE A 108 -4.09 8.40 -6.87
C PHE A 108 -2.73 7.82 -6.49
N ASN A 109 -1.75 7.95 -7.37
CA ASN A 109 -0.45 7.29 -7.21
C ASN A 109 0.59 8.18 -6.54
N LEU A 110 0.36 9.50 -6.52
CA LEU A 110 1.28 10.47 -5.93
C LEU A 110 0.56 11.39 -4.92
N PRO A 111 -0.06 10.85 -3.85
CA PRO A 111 -0.82 11.66 -2.88
C PRO A 111 -0.07 12.87 -2.30
N PRO A 112 1.25 12.77 -1.99
CA PRO A 112 2.01 13.94 -1.52
C PRO A 112 2.13 15.06 -2.55
N LEU A 113 2.16 14.73 -3.85
CA LEU A 113 2.19 15.71 -4.94
C LEU A 113 0.78 16.25 -5.22
N ALA A 114 -0.25 15.44 -5.03
CA ALA A 114 -1.64 15.86 -5.20
C ALA A 114 -2.08 16.92 -4.18
N SER A 115 -1.50 16.91 -2.97
CA SER A 115 -1.75 17.92 -1.93
C SER A 115 -0.80 19.12 -2.00
N TYR A 116 0.20 19.09 -2.89
CA TYR A 116 1.18 20.16 -3.01
C TYR A 116 0.60 21.37 -3.75
N ASP A 117 0.51 22.50 -3.05
CA ASP A 117 0.17 23.78 -3.66
C ASP A 117 1.43 24.49 -4.12
N ALA A 118 1.65 24.54 -5.45
CA ALA A 118 2.81 25.21 -6.03
C ALA A 118 2.72 26.74 -6.01
N ARG A 119 1.53 27.34 -5.77
CA ARG A 119 1.29 28.79 -5.86
C ARG A 119 2.23 29.62 -4.96
N PRO A 120 2.52 29.24 -3.71
CA PRO A 120 3.46 29.99 -2.86
C PRO A 120 4.88 29.99 -3.42
N ALA A 121 5.36 28.85 -3.93
CA ALA A 121 6.70 28.72 -4.52
C ALA A 121 6.85 29.57 -5.79
N VAL A 122 5.84 29.53 -6.66
CA VAL A 122 5.77 30.34 -7.88
C VAL A 122 5.76 31.83 -7.55
N ARG A 123 5.01 32.25 -6.51
CA ARG A 123 4.97 33.65 -6.07
C ARG A 123 6.33 34.16 -5.56
N ILE A 124 7.11 33.30 -4.90
CA ILE A 124 8.47 33.65 -4.47
C ILE A 124 9.41 33.80 -5.66
N LEU A 125 9.25 32.98 -6.71
CA LEU A 125 10.08 33.03 -7.91
C LEU A 125 9.85 34.31 -8.73
N PHE A 126 8.60 34.75 -8.86
CA PHE A 126 8.23 35.94 -9.65
C PHE A 126 8.33 37.27 -8.88
N ASN A 127 8.47 37.23 -7.56
CA ASN A 127 8.70 38.42 -6.72
C ASN A 127 10.20 38.63 -6.39
N ARG A 128 11.10 37.96 -7.12
CA ARG A 128 12.54 38.25 -7.19
C ARG A 128 12.83 39.00 -8.47
#